data_AF-A0A8K0QGI8-F1
#
_entry.id   AF-A0A8K0QGI8-F1
#
_cell.length_a   1.000
_cell.length_b   1.000
_cell.length_c   1.000
_cell.angle_alpha   90.00
_cell.angle_beta   90.00
_cell.angle_gamma   90.00
#
_symmetry.space_group_name_H-M   'P 1'
#
loop_
_entity.id
_entity.type
_entity.pdbx_description
1 polymer ?
#
loop_
_entity_poly.entity_id
_entity_poly.type
_entity_poly.pdbx_seq_one_letter_code
_entity_poly.pdbx_strand_id
1 'polypeptide(L)'
;MASHMEERTFLAIRGPRNFVYNPRNGNFRMTSPRDLNDSSEGEDQRVTPCTTLRPPLPGLYLTTDDVPKYSQLRFHFGRSEHCDIFLGGGNERATSGKHFAIQVNPTSQDLILVNSSSDGTAVSFDNEKSFIALKFEKVIEPDSCFVCYPARRPRMVLFSFFEALKSRTLD
;
A
#
# COMPACT_ATOMS: atom_id res chain seq x y z
N MET A 1 -6.86 16.97 12.54
CA MET A 1 -7.16 15.56 12.20
C MET A 1 -6.11 14.97 11.26
N ALA A 2 -5.72 15.65 10.18
CA ALA A 2 -4.68 15.14 9.27
C ALA A 2 -3.32 14.87 9.94
N SER A 3 -2.84 15.76 10.82
CA SER A 3 -1.52 15.65 11.45
C SER A 3 -1.35 14.40 12.32
N HIS A 4 -2.35 14.04 13.13
CA HIS A 4 -2.29 12.86 13.99
C HIS A 4 -2.34 11.54 13.22
N MET A 5 -2.99 11.53 12.06
CA MET A 5 -3.04 10.35 11.20
C MET A 5 -1.72 10.14 10.46
N GLU A 6 -1.08 11.23 10.03
CA GLU A 6 0.27 11.20 9.45
C GLU A 6 1.30 10.63 10.44
N GLU A 7 1.27 11.05 11.71
CA GLU A 7 2.17 10.58 12.77
C GLU A 7 2.04 9.07 13.09
N ARG A 8 0.89 8.47 12.81
CA ARG A 8 0.59 7.06 13.09
C ARG A 8 0.62 6.17 11.86
N THR A 9 0.79 6.74 10.68
CA THR A 9 0.84 5.99 9.42
C THR A 9 2.16 5.22 9.37
N PHE A 10 2.09 3.90 9.20
CA PHE A 10 3.28 3.08 8.94
C PHE A 10 3.42 2.69 7.47
N LEU A 11 2.34 2.81 6.69
CA LEU A 11 2.36 2.56 5.26
C LEU A 11 1.38 3.49 4.53
N ALA A 12 1.88 4.26 3.58
CA ALA A 12 1.05 5.02 2.66
C ALA A 12 1.11 4.41 1.25
N ILE A 13 -0.01 4.42 0.55
CA ILE A 13 -0.18 3.76 -0.74
C ILE A 13 -0.77 4.77 -1.73
N ARG A 14 -0.01 5.03 -2.78
CA ARG A 14 -0.48 5.70 -3.99
C ARG A 14 -0.83 4.69 -5.07
N GLY A 15 -1.86 5.00 -5.84
CA GLY A 15 -2.23 4.19 -6.99
C GLY A 15 -3.21 4.94 -7.89
N PRO A 16 -3.73 4.26 -8.93
CA PRO A 16 -4.73 4.82 -9.82
C PRO A 16 -5.98 5.30 -9.07
N ARG A 17 -6.65 6.32 -9.60
CA ARG A 17 -7.83 6.92 -8.95
C ARG A 17 -8.93 5.89 -8.65
N ASN A 18 -9.23 4.98 -9.57
CA ASN A 18 -10.24 3.94 -9.36
C ASN A 18 -9.88 2.93 -8.26
N PHE A 19 -8.59 2.78 -7.93
CA PHE A 19 -8.12 2.01 -6.78
C PHE A 19 -8.29 2.81 -5.47
N VAL A 20 -7.81 4.06 -5.43
CA VAL A 20 -7.86 4.91 -4.23
C VAL A 20 -9.30 5.27 -3.84
N TYR A 21 -10.14 5.59 -4.82
CA TYR A 21 -11.55 5.96 -4.62
C TYR A 21 -12.51 4.76 -4.65
N ASN A 22 -11.99 3.53 -4.68
CA ASN A 22 -12.85 2.36 -4.59
C ASN A 22 -13.59 2.36 -3.24
N PRO A 23 -14.93 2.20 -3.21
CA PRO A 23 -15.69 2.15 -1.96
C PRO A 23 -15.16 1.11 -0.95
N ARG A 24 -14.60 0.00 -1.44
CA ARG A 24 -14.02 -1.06 -0.59
C ARG A 24 -12.74 -0.65 0.14
N ASN A 25 -12.07 0.41 -0.33
CA ASN A 25 -10.86 0.97 0.27
C ASN A 25 -11.16 2.23 1.09
N GLY A 26 -12.43 2.63 1.21
CA GLY A 26 -12.84 3.91 1.80
C GLY A 26 -12.34 4.15 3.23
N ASN A 27 -12.19 3.09 4.03
CA ASN A 27 -11.73 3.17 5.41
C ASN A 27 -10.27 3.64 5.54
N PHE A 28 -9.45 3.45 4.51
CA PHE A 28 -8.03 3.82 4.53
C PHE A 28 -7.76 5.13 3.78
N ARG A 29 -8.80 5.76 3.23
CA ARG A 29 -8.63 6.90 2.33
C ARG A 29 -8.33 8.17 3.11
N MET A 30 -7.21 8.80 2.81
CA MET A 30 -6.93 10.17 3.22
C MET A 30 -7.03 11.10 2.01
N THR A 31 -7.86 12.13 2.14
CA THR A 31 -8.08 13.17 1.12
C THR A 31 -7.80 14.53 1.72
N SER A 32 -7.19 15.44 0.95
CA SER A 32 -7.24 16.86 1.31
C SER A 32 -8.68 17.37 1.19
N PRO A 33 -9.14 18.28 2.06
CA PRO A 33 -10.43 18.95 1.89
C PRO A 33 -10.59 19.63 0.52
N ARG A 34 -9.47 19.95 -0.15
CA ARG A 34 -9.45 20.58 -1.49
C ARG A 34 -9.66 19.60 -2.65
N ASP A 35 -9.42 18.30 -2.46
CA ASP A 35 -9.49 17.28 -3.53
C ASP A 35 -10.93 16.81 -3.82
N LEU A 36 -11.90 17.15 -2.96
CA LEU A 36 -13.31 16.80 -3.16
C LEU A 36 -14.01 17.64 -4.24
N ASN A 37 -13.41 18.77 -4.65
CA ASN A 37 -13.98 19.69 -5.65
C ASN A 37 -13.40 19.52 -7.05
N ASP A 38 -12.33 18.74 -7.23
CA ASP A 38 -11.67 18.59 -8.53
C ASP A 38 -12.13 17.31 -9.24
N SER A 39 -13.41 17.31 -9.62
CA SER A 39 -14.01 16.32 -10.52
C SER A 39 -13.58 16.60 -11.96
N SER A 40 -12.28 16.49 -12.23
CA SER A 40 -11.72 16.53 -13.58
C SER A 40 -11.46 15.09 -14.03
N GLU A 41 -12.19 14.67 -15.06
CA GLU A 41 -12.15 13.35 -15.67
C GLU A 41 -10.75 12.94 -16.14
N GLY A 42 -10.42 11.65 -15.97
CA GLY A 42 -9.55 10.91 -16.87
C GLY A 42 -8.12 11.43 -17.10
N GLU A 43 -7.23 11.28 -16.13
CA GLU A 43 -5.82 11.04 -16.45
C GLU A 43 -5.33 9.80 -15.72
N ASP A 44 -4.94 8.79 -16.49
CA ASP A 44 -4.09 7.68 -16.07
C ASP A 44 -2.79 8.28 -15.53
N GLN A 45 -2.79 8.65 -14.24
CA GLN A 45 -1.61 9.21 -13.59
C GLN A 45 -0.45 8.24 -13.76
N ARG A 46 0.46 8.60 -14.66
CA ARG A 46 1.77 7.96 -14.76
C ARG A 46 2.43 8.17 -13.41
N VAL A 47 2.43 7.11 -12.63
CA VAL A 47 3.09 7.03 -11.33
C VAL A 47 4.57 7.41 -11.52
N THR A 48 4.93 8.62 -11.10
CA THR A 48 6.30 9.13 -11.06
C THR A 48 7.11 8.36 -10.01
N PRO A 49 8.35 7.95 -10.29
CA PRO A 49 9.21 7.29 -9.30
C PRO A 49 9.40 8.14 -8.04
N CYS A 50 9.62 7.47 -6.91
CA CYS A 50 9.74 8.08 -5.59
C CYS A 50 10.88 9.07 -5.51
N THR A 51 10.49 10.33 -5.41
CA THR A 51 11.41 11.45 -5.23
C THR A 51 10.96 12.36 -4.08
N THR A 52 9.87 12.01 -3.40
CA THR A 52 9.28 12.82 -2.32
C THR A 52 9.13 11.99 -1.05
N LEU A 53 9.72 12.46 0.05
CA LEU A 53 9.62 11.86 1.40
C LEU A 53 8.21 11.88 2.00
N ARG A 54 7.30 12.70 1.46
CA ARG A 54 5.89 12.69 1.90
C ARG A 54 5.02 11.92 0.91
N PRO A 55 4.16 11.00 1.38
CA PRO A 55 3.14 10.40 0.54
C PRO A 55 2.24 11.52 0.04
N PRO A 56 2.11 11.71 -1.28
CA PRO A 56 1.30 12.80 -1.77
C PRO A 56 -0.18 12.39 -1.80
N LEU A 57 -1.05 13.25 -1.29
CA LEU A 57 -2.52 13.06 -1.33
C LEU A 57 -3.03 13.16 -2.78
N PRO A 58 -4.17 12.52 -3.11
CA PRO A 58 -4.91 11.53 -2.32
C PRO A 58 -4.22 10.16 -2.30
N GLY A 59 -4.46 9.36 -1.25
CA GLY A 59 -3.89 8.02 -1.12
C GLY A 59 -4.62 7.16 -0.08
N LEU A 60 -4.19 5.91 0.06
CA LEU A 60 -4.60 5.02 1.15
C LEU A 60 -3.51 4.98 2.22
N TYR A 61 -3.87 4.94 3.49
CA TYR A 61 -2.96 5.05 4.62
C TYR A 61 -3.32 3.96 5.62
N LEU A 62 -2.34 3.10 5.93
CA LEU A 62 -2.42 2.16 7.04
C LEU A 62 -1.71 2.76 8.25
N THR A 63 -2.42 2.78 9.35
CA THR A 63 -2.02 3.36 10.63
C THR A 63 -1.89 2.29 11.69
N THR A 64 -1.16 2.58 12.76
CA THR A 64 -0.98 1.65 13.89
C THR A 64 -2.27 1.26 14.64
N ASP A 65 -3.36 1.99 14.40
CA ASP A 65 -4.69 1.71 14.94
C ASP A 65 -5.51 0.77 14.03
N ASP A 66 -5.09 0.59 12.76
CA ASP A 66 -5.75 -0.31 11.83
C ASP A 66 -5.50 -1.77 12.23
N VAL A 67 -6.58 -2.57 12.21
CA VAL A 67 -6.54 -3.99 12.54
C VAL A 67 -6.81 -4.79 11.27
N PRO A 68 -5.91 -5.71 10.86
CA PRO A 68 -6.17 -6.58 9.72
C PRO A 68 -7.42 -7.42 9.93
N LYS A 69 -8.24 -7.57 8.89
CA LYS A 69 -9.51 -8.32 8.89
C LYS A 69 -9.32 -9.77 9.34
N TYR A 70 -8.17 -10.38 9.06
CA TYR A 70 -7.85 -11.74 9.46
C TYR A 70 -6.60 -11.75 10.35
N SER A 71 -6.74 -12.41 11.50
CA SER A 71 -5.82 -12.38 12.65
C SER A 71 -4.47 -13.04 12.37
N GLN A 72 -3.53 -12.32 11.76
CA GLN A 72 -2.10 -12.67 11.68
C GLN A 72 -1.18 -11.43 11.50
N LEU A 73 -1.61 -10.23 11.93
CA LEU A 73 -0.86 -8.96 11.71
C LEU A 73 -0.49 -8.72 10.23
N ARG A 74 -1.34 -9.16 9.30
CA ARG A 74 -1.11 -9.13 7.85
C ARG A 74 -2.23 -8.40 7.13
N PHE A 75 -1.92 -7.23 6.57
CA PHE A 75 -2.82 -6.53 5.66
C PHE A 75 -2.73 -7.15 4.28
N HIS A 76 -3.78 -7.83 3.85
CA HIS A 76 -3.86 -8.51 2.57
C HIS A 76 -4.37 -7.59 1.47
N PHE A 77 -3.71 -7.68 0.31
CA PHE A 77 -4.04 -6.97 -0.90
C PHE A 77 -4.52 -7.99 -1.95
N GLY A 78 -5.70 -7.81 -2.52
CA GLY A 78 -6.25 -8.77 -3.49
C GLY A 78 -7.65 -8.42 -3.98
N ARG A 79 -8.26 -9.32 -4.76
CA ARG A 79 -9.65 -9.14 -5.27
C ARG A 79 -10.73 -9.69 -4.34
N SER A 80 -10.39 -10.62 -3.45
CA SER A 80 -11.35 -11.24 -2.52
C SER A 80 -11.90 -10.22 -1.53
N GLU A 81 -13.15 -10.39 -1.09
CA GLU A 81 -13.75 -9.64 0.02
C GLU A 81 -12.98 -9.79 1.34
N HIS A 82 -12.22 -10.88 1.46
CA HIS A 82 -11.38 -11.18 2.61
C HIS A 82 -10.06 -10.40 2.65
N CYS A 83 -9.79 -9.52 1.67
CA CYS A 83 -8.62 -8.64 1.68
C CYS A 83 -8.92 -7.33 2.40
N ASP A 84 -7.92 -6.80 3.08
CA ASP A 84 -7.94 -5.47 3.70
C ASP A 84 -8.00 -4.39 2.61
N ILE A 85 -7.09 -4.49 1.64
CA ILE A 85 -7.00 -3.56 0.51
C ILE A 85 -7.46 -4.27 -0.76
N PHE A 86 -8.48 -3.72 -1.39
CA PHE A 86 -9.02 -4.23 -2.64
C PHE A 86 -8.23 -3.71 -3.84
N LEU A 87 -7.71 -4.64 -4.65
CA LEU A 87 -6.92 -4.37 -5.86
C LEU A 87 -7.76 -4.28 -7.15
N GLY A 88 -9.05 -3.95 -7.07
CA GLY A 88 -9.92 -3.88 -8.25
C GLY A 88 -9.82 -2.57 -9.04
N GLY A 89 -10.30 -2.63 -10.29
CA GLY A 89 -10.26 -1.51 -11.25
C GLY A 89 -9.52 -1.78 -12.56
N GLY A 90 -9.15 -3.03 -12.86
CA GLY A 90 -8.41 -3.39 -14.08
C GLY A 90 -8.73 -4.80 -14.57
N ASN A 91 -7.77 -5.45 -15.24
CA ASN A 91 -7.92 -6.82 -15.73
C ASN A 91 -7.97 -7.82 -14.55
N GLU A 92 -9.16 -7.99 -13.96
CA GLU A 92 -9.42 -8.76 -12.75
C GLU A 92 -8.93 -10.22 -12.82
N ARG A 93 -8.73 -10.73 -14.03
CA ARG A 93 -8.22 -12.09 -14.26
C ARG A 93 -6.77 -12.28 -13.84
N ALA A 94 -5.95 -11.23 -13.86
CA ALA A 94 -4.52 -11.32 -13.57
C ALA A 94 -4.18 -11.01 -12.09
N THR A 95 -5.15 -10.56 -11.29
CA THR A 95 -4.97 -10.33 -9.85
C THR A 95 -5.55 -11.50 -9.05
N SER A 96 -4.75 -12.05 -8.14
CA SER A 96 -5.17 -13.18 -7.30
C SER A 96 -6.17 -12.77 -6.22
N GLY A 97 -6.96 -13.73 -5.73
CA GLY A 97 -7.90 -13.53 -4.62
C GLY A 97 -7.26 -12.85 -3.42
N LYS A 98 -6.10 -13.35 -3.00
CA LYS A 98 -5.11 -12.73 -2.11
C LYS A 98 -3.80 -12.69 -2.88
N HIS A 99 -3.28 -11.52 -3.21
CA HIS A 99 -2.14 -11.39 -4.13
C HIS A 99 -0.83 -11.17 -3.40
N PHE A 100 -0.80 -10.25 -2.45
CA PHE A 100 0.31 -10.07 -1.52
C PHE A 100 -0.22 -9.55 -0.19
N ALA A 101 0.65 -9.50 0.81
CA ALA A 101 0.34 -8.91 2.10
C ALA A 101 1.51 -8.06 2.61
N ILE A 102 1.19 -7.09 3.47
CA ILE A 102 2.15 -6.40 4.30
C ILE A 102 1.98 -6.94 5.71
N GLN A 103 3.03 -7.59 6.22
CA GLN A 103 3.09 -8.08 7.58
C GLN A 103 3.90 -7.11 8.44
N VAL A 104 3.41 -6.82 9.64
CA VAL A 104 4.21 -6.15 10.67
C VAL A 104 4.83 -7.25 11.56
N ASN A 105 6.15 -7.29 11.67
CA ASN A 105 6.82 -8.17 12.62
C ASN A 105 6.68 -7.57 14.03
N PRO A 106 5.99 -8.25 14.98
CA PRO A 106 5.75 -7.68 16.30
C PRO A 106 7.03 -7.56 17.13
N THR A 107 8.07 -8.35 16.84
CA THR A 107 9.31 -8.37 17.61
C THR A 107 10.32 -7.36 17.09
N SER A 108 10.57 -7.36 15.77
CA SER A 108 11.56 -6.47 15.17
C SER A 108 10.98 -5.14 14.68
N GLN A 109 9.64 -5.02 14.66
CA GLN A 109 8.92 -3.89 14.08
C GLN A 109 9.22 -3.68 12.59
N ASP A 110 9.69 -4.73 11.91
CA ASP A 110 9.91 -4.70 10.47
C ASP A 110 8.61 -4.82 9.69
N LEU A 111 8.53 -4.11 8.57
CA LEU A 111 7.54 -4.38 7.54
C LEU A 111 8.07 -5.45 6.59
N ILE A 112 7.26 -6.48 6.37
CA ILE A 112 7.59 -7.60 5.48
C ILE A 112 6.56 -7.65 4.36
N LEU A 113 7.03 -7.54 3.12
CA LEU A 113 6.21 -7.78 1.94
C LEU A 113 6.16 -9.29 1.69
N VAL A 114 4.96 -9.87 1.73
CA VAL A 114 4.73 -11.31 1.56
C VAL A 114 3.96 -11.55 0.27
N ASN A 115 4.52 -12.32 -0.66
CA ASN A 115 3.81 -12.77 -1.86
C ASN A 115 2.79 -13.87 -1.48
N SER A 116 1.57 -13.74 -2.00
CA SER A 116 0.52 -14.76 -1.89
C SER A 116 -0.04 -15.19 -3.26
N SER A 117 0.53 -14.63 -4.34
CA SER A 117 0.14 -14.89 -5.71
C SER A 117 0.90 -16.09 -6.27
N SER A 118 0.18 -16.99 -6.94
CA SER A 118 0.77 -18.07 -7.74
C SER A 118 1.60 -17.56 -8.91
N ASP A 119 1.21 -16.40 -9.45
CA ASP A 119 1.84 -15.80 -10.62
C ASP A 119 3.00 -14.86 -10.23
N GLY A 120 3.27 -14.78 -8.92
CA GLY A 120 4.22 -13.85 -8.30
C GLY A 120 3.70 -12.43 -8.23
N THR A 121 4.41 -11.60 -7.47
CA THR A 121 4.21 -10.16 -7.40
C THR A 121 5.47 -9.48 -7.91
N ALA A 122 5.38 -8.67 -8.98
CA ALA A 122 6.54 -7.91 -9.44
C ALA A 122 6.72 -6.64 -8.60
N VAL A 123 7.94 -6.41 -8.10
CA VAL A 123 8.29 -5.32 -7.18
C VAL A 123 9.55 -4.63 -7.67
N SER A 124 9.65 -3.31 -7.53
CA SER A 124 10.87 -2.54 -7.74
C SER A 124 11.06 -1.60 -6.54
N PHE A 125 12.25 -1.60 -5.97
CA PHE A 125 12.63 -0.74 -4.85
C PHE A 125 13.42 0.46 -5.37
N ASP A 126 13.45 1.57 -4.62
CA ASP A 126 13.97 2.89 -5.05
C ASP A 126 15.37 2.93 -5.68
N ASN A 127 16.17 1.88 -5.51
CA ASN A 127 17.53 1.78 -6.05
C ASN A 127 17.69 0.73 -7.16
N GLU A 128 16.63 0.00 -7.51
CA GLU A 128 16.67 -1.10 -8.49
C GLU A 128 16.04 -0.64 -9.81
N LYS A 129 16.85 -0.55 -10.88
CA LYS A 129 16.36 -0.28 -12.26
C LYS A 129 15.52 -1.44 -12.84
N SER A 130 15.37 -2.52 -12.11
CA SER A 130 14.71 -3.75 -12.54
C SER A 130 13.58 -4.15 -11.59
N PHE A 131 12.56 -4.79 -12.16
CA PHE A 131 11.53 -5.46 -11.37
C PHE A 131 12.03 -6.84 -10.96
N ILE A 132 11.93 -7.16 -9.68
CA ILE A 132 12.11 -8.51 -9.16
C ILE A 132 10.74 -9.17 -9.01
N ALA A 133 10.64 -10.46 -9.37
CA ALA A 133 9.47 -11.26 -9.05
C ALA A 133 9.61 -11.77 -7.61
N LEU A 134 8.80 -11.23 -6.70
CA LEU A 134 8.73 -11.68 -5.32
C LEU A 134 8.09 -13.07 -5.26
N LYS A 135 8.88 -14.08 -4.90
CA LYS A 135 8.40 -15.47 -4.78
C LYS A 135 7.84 -15.79 -3.39
N PHE A 136 8.50 -15.31 -2.34
CA PHE A 136 8.16 -15.61 -0.95
C PHE A 136 7.93 -14.31 -0.17
N GLU A 137 8.95 -13.79 0.49
CA GLU A 137 8.87 -12.57 1.28
C GLU A 137 10.14 -11.73 1.16
N LYS A 138 10.01 -10.43 1.43
CA LYS A 138 11.13 -9.49 1.49
C LYS A 138 10.88 -8.48 2.59
N VAL A 139 11.87 -8.29 3.45
CA VAL A 139 11.87 -7.19 4.42
C VAL A 139 11.94 -5.86 3.66
N ILE A 140 11.04 -4.95 3.99
CA ILE A 140 11.01 -3.59 3.45
C ILE A 140 11.95 -2.75 4.30
N GLU A 141 12.81 -1.96 3.68
CA GLU A 141 13.70 -1.08 4.41
C GLU A 141 12.90 0.07 5.07
N PRO A 142 13.31 0.53 6.26
CA PRO A 142 12.71 1.70 6.89
C PRO A 142 12.74 2.92 5.96
N ASP A 143 11.65 3.69 5.97
CA ASP A 143 11.52 4.97 5.25
C ASP A 143 11.86 4.88 3.76
N SER A 144 11.63 3.69 3.19
CA SER A 144 11.85 3.37 1.79
C SER A 144 10.54 3.42 1.02
N CYS A 145 10.68 3.45 -0.30
CA CYS A 145 9.56 3.30 -1.18
C CYS A 145 9.81 2.17 -2.19
N PHE A 146 8.70 1.55 -2.58
CA PHE A 146 8.70 0.49 -3.57
C PHE A 146 7.42 0.49 -4.40
N VAL A 147 7.53 -0.02 -5.62
CA VAL A 147 6.44 -0.11 -6.56
C VAL A 147 6.01 -1.56 -6.73
N CYS A 148 4.73 -1.84 -6.51
CA CYS A 148 4.13 -3.16 -6.67
C CYS A 148 3.28 -3.26 -7.95
N TYR A 149 3.36 -4.41 -8.60
CA TYR A 149 2.66 -4.77 -9.84
C TYR A 149 1.91 -6.10 -9.70
N PRO A 150 0.73 -6.09 -9.07
CA PRO A 150 -0.01 -7.33 -8.78
C PRO A 150 -0.68 -8.02 -9.99
N ALA A 151 -0.41 -7.61 -11.24
CA ALA A 151 -1.06 -8.17 -12.44
C ALA A 151 -0.49 -7.65 -13.78
N ARG A 152 0.79 -7.28 -13.86
CA ARG A 152 1.39 -6.52 -14.99
C ARG A 152 0.79 -5.10 -15.23
N ARG A 153 -0.38 -4.76 -14.67
CA ARG A 153 -0.91 -3.43 -14.23
C ARG A 153 -2.06 -3.69 -13.22
N PRO A 154 -2.23 -2.98 -12.08
CA PRO A 154 -1.95 -1.56 -11.80
C PRO A 154 -0.64 -1.32 -11.04
N ARG A 155 -0.13 -0.07 -11.13
CA ARG A 155 1.08 0.40 -10.44
C ARG A 155 0.69 1.03 -9.11
N MET A 156 1.15 0.47 -8.01
CA MET A 156 1.02 1.11 -6.69
C MET A 156 2.41 1.50 -6.19
N VAL A 157 2.53 2.68 -5.61
CA VAL A 157 3.73 3.10 -4.87
C VAL A 157 3.40 3.03 -3.41
N LEU A 158 4.22 2.29 -2.68
CA LEU A 158 4.10 2.09 -1.26
C LEU A 158 5.27 2.84 -0.61
N PHE A 159 4.94 3.63 0.41
CA PHE A 159 5.88 4.38 1.24
C PHE A 159 5.83 3.78 2.64
N SER A 160 6.95 3.26 3.15
CA SER A 160 7.04 2.80 4.53
C SER A 160 7.44 3.93 5.47
N PHE A 161 6.89 3.92 6.68
CA PHE A 161 7.25 4.86 7.76
C PHE A 161 7.40 4.08 9.05
N PHE A 162 8.65 3.82 9.46
CA PHE A 162 8.87 2.93 10.60
C PHE A 162 8.80 3.65 11.95
N GLU A 163 8.95 4.98 11.97
CA GLU A 163 8.86 5.79 13.19
C GLU A 163 7.51 5.59 13.90
N ALA A 164 6.41 5.48 13.15
CA ALA A 164 5.08 5.21 13.69
C ALA A 164 4.98 3.86 14.43
N LEU A 165 5.77 2.86 14.03
CA LEU A 165 5.79 1.55 14.70
C LEU A 165 6.57 1.60 16.01
N LYS A 166 7.64 2.40 16.07
CA LYS A 166 8.52 2.56 17.23
C LYS A 166 7.90 3.38 18.37
N SER A 167 6.99 4.31 18.06
CA SER A 167 6.38 5.19 19.07
C SER A 167 5.41 4.47 20.02
N ARG A 168 5.02 3.22 19.74
CA ARG A 168 4.07 2.45 20.55
C ARG A 168 4.72 1.65 21.70
N THR A 169 6.04 1.63 21.78
CA THR A 169 6.80 0.86 22.80
C THR A 169 7.11 1.65 24.09
N LEU A 170 6.55 2.87 24.24
CA LEU A 170 6.78 3.72 25.42
C LEU A 170 5.57 3.84 26.37
N ASP A 171 4.49 3.09 26.13
CA ASP A 171 3.32 3.01 27.04
C ASP A 171 3.15 1.61 27.63
#